data_AF-A0A3A6TR29-F1
#
_entry.id   AF-A0A3A6TR29-F1
#
_cell.length_a   1.000
_cell.length_b   1.000
_cell.length_c   1.000
_cell.angle_alpha   90.00
_cell.angle_beta   90.00
_cell.angle_gamma   90.00
#
_symmetry.space_group_name_H-M   'P 1'
#
loop_
_entity.id
_entity.type
_entity.pdbx_description
1 polymer ?
#
loop_
_entity_poly.entity_id
_entity_poly.type
_entity_poly.pdbx_seq_one_letter_code
_entity_poly.pdbx_strand_id
1 'polypeptide(L)'
;MEQLEFFDVPSPCISVCQTDSRGYCLGCFRSRDERFQWQQFTLAKKVDVIRLCKQRKRRYRYAIYQAQRTTQQELDLNTSFDFD
;
A
#
# COMPACT_ATOMS: atom_id res chain seq x y z
N MET A 1 16.22 27.97 -9.10
CA MET A 1 16.32 27.15 -10.32
C MET A 1 15.20 26.12 -10.23
N GLU A 2 14.03 26.43 -10.78
CA GLU A 2 12.92 25.47 -10.88
C GLU A 2 13.08 24.75 -12.22
N GLN A 3 13.50 23.49 -12.18
CA GLN A 3 13.49 22.64 -13.35
C GLN A 3 12.02 22.38 -13.71
N LEU A 4 11.56 22.99 -14.80
CA LEU A 4 10.26 22.73 -15.42
C LEU A 4 10.28 21.30 -15.98
N GLU A 5 10.00 20.33 -15.12
CA GLU A 5 9.72 18.96 -15.52
C GLU A 5 8.38 18.95 -16.27
N PHE A 6 8.45 18.87 -17.60
CA PHE A 6 7.30 18.81 -18.53
C PHE A 6 6.51 17.49 -18.46
N PHE A 7 6.76 16.64 -17.47
CA PHE A 7 6.21 15.30 -17.41
C PHE A 7 5.06 15.21 -16.41
N ASP A 8 3.90 14.80 -16.91
CA ASP A 8 2.76 14.49 -16.08
C ASP A 8 3.09 13.36 -15.10
N VAL A 9 2.69 13.52 -13.84
CA VAL A 9 2.85 12.48 -12.83
C VAL A 9 1.87 11.34 -13.11
N PRO A 10 2.38 10.11 -13.41
CA PRO A 10 1.51 9.00 -13.76
C PRO A 10 0.68 8.54 -12.56
N SER A 11 -0.58 8.18 -12.84
CA SER A 11 -1.51 7.65 -11.83
C SER A 11 -1.05 6.27 -11.35
N PRO A 12 -0.91 6.02 -10.02
CA PRO A 12 -0.53 4.69 -9.50
C PRO A 12 -1.68 3.66 -9.55
N CYS A 13 -2.74 3.93 -10.32
CA CYS A 13 -3.92 3.06 -10.39
C CYS A 13 -3.61 1.79 -11.18
N ILE A 14 -4.08 0.63 -10.70
CA ILE A 14 -3.97 -0.65 -11.40
C ILE A 14 -5.36 -1.19 -11.83
N SER A 15 -6.33 -0.29 -12.01
CA SER A 15 -7.72 -0.62 -12.36
C SER A 15 -8.46 -1.53 -11.36
N VAL A 16 -7.97 -1.59 -10.12
CA VAL A 16 -8.63 -2.25 -8.99
C VAL A 16 -9.23 -1.17 -8.09
N CYS A 17 -10.53 -1.25 -7.83
CA CYS A 17 -11.29 -0.24 -7.06
C CYS A 17 -11.83 -0.76 -5.73
N GLN A 18 -11.24 -1.82 -5.17
CA GLN A 18 -11.63 -2.39 -3.89
C GLN A 18 -10.88 -1.71 -2.74
N THR A 19 -11.55 -1.53 -1.60
CA THR A 19 -10.99 -0.88 -0.41
C THR A 19 -10.85 -1.86 0.75
N ASP A 20 -9.77 -1.72 1.51
CA ASP A 20 -9.58 -2.38 2.80
C ASP A 20 -10.51 -1.76 3.86
N SER A 21 -10.68 -2.47 4.98
CA SER A 21 -11.28 -2.02 6.25
C SER A 21 -10.82 -0.64 6.71
N ARG A 22 -9.57 -0.26 6.39
CA ARG A 22 -8.96 1.04 6.73
C ARG A 22 -9.28 2.15 5.73
N GLY A 23 -10.02 1.86 4.66
CA GLY A 23 -10.43 2.85 3.65
C GLY A 23 -9.38 3.14 2.57
N TYR A 24 -8.33 2.33 2.44
CA TYR A 24 -7.34 2.43 1.36
C TYR A 24 -7.64 1.44 0.24
N CYS A 25 -7.36 1.83 -1.01
CA CYS A 25 -7.47 0.93 -2.16
C CYS A 25 -6.46 -0.22 -2.06
N LEU A 26 -6.92 -1.46 -2.27
CA LEU A 26 -6.08 -2.66 -2.24
C LEU A 26 -4.98 -2.68 -3.33
N GLY A 27 -5.25 -2.02 -4.46
CA GLY A 27 -4.30 -1.96 -5.58
C GLY A 27 -3.29 -0.80 -5.46
N CYS A 28 -3.81 0.43 -5.39
CA CYS A 28 -2.99 1.64 -5.46
C CYS A 28 -2.70 2.29 -4.11
N PHE A 29 -3.30 1.82 -3.01
CA PHE A 29 -3.12 2.33 -1.64
C PHE A 29 -3.49 3.81 -1.43
N ARG A 30 -4.22 4.41 -2.39
CA ARG A 30 -4.85 5.73 -2.22
C ARG A 30 -6.07 5.63 -1.30
N SER A 31 -6.31 6.69 -0.53
CA SER A 31 -7.57 6.86 0.19
C SER A 31 -8.72 7.16 -0.79
N ARG A 32 -9.96 7.15 -0.29
CA ARG A 32 -11.14 7.56 -1.06
C ARG A 32 -10.97 8.99 -1.59
N ASP A 33 -10.58 9.93 -0.75
CA ASP A 33 -10.45 11.35 -1.12
C ASP A 33 -9.32 11.58 -2.12
N GLU A 34 -8.18 10.91 -1.94
CA GLU A 34 -7.04 10.96 -2.88
C GLU A 34 -7.39 10.44 -4.28
N ARG A 35 -8.39 9.55 -4.41
CA ARG A 35 -8.89 9.10 -5.72
C ARG A 35 -9.76 10.15 -6.38
N PHE A 36 -10.73 10.70 -5.64
CA PHE A 36 -11.67 11.69 -6.17
C PHE A 36 -10.98 13.02 -6.53
N GLN A 37 -10.03 13.46 -5.72
CA GLN A 37 -9.34 14.74 -5.92
C GLN A 37 -8.10 14.64 -6.80
N TRP A 38 -7.76 13.46 -7.34
CA TRP A 38 -6.51 13.25 -8.09
C TRP A 38 -6.30 14.24 -9.23
N GLN A 39 -7.36 14.55 -9.99
CA GLN A 39 -7.30 15.48 -11.12
C GLN A 39 -7.08 16.93 -10.67
N GLN A 40 -7.48 17.27 -9.44
CA GLN A 40 -7.38 18.62 -8.87
C GLN A 40 -6.06 18.86 -8.13
N PHE A 41 -5.25 17.81 -7.91
CA PHE A 41 -3.99 17.93 -7.21
C PHE A 41 -2.90 18.61 -8.04
N THR A 42 -2.13 19.45 -7.37
CA THR A 42 -0.88 20.01 -7.90
C THR A 42 0.14 18.89 -8.16
N LEU A 43 1.13 19.16 -9.01
CA LEU A 43 2.21 18.20 -9.31
C LEU A 43 2.89 17.70 -8.03
N ALA A 44 3.27 18.62 -7.14
CA ALA A 44 3.88 18.29 -5.85
C ALA A 44 2.98 17.38 -5.00
N LYS A 45 1.67 17.67 -4.95
CA LYS A 45 0.71 16.84 -4.21
C LYS A 45 0.55 15.45 -4.82
N LYS A 46 0.56 15.33 -6.14
CA LYS A 46 0.52 14.03 -6.84
C LYS A 46 1.75 13.18 -6.50
N VAL A 47 2.95 13.77 -6.52
CA VAL A 47 4.20 13.10 -6.11
C VAL A 47 4.12 12.64 -4.65
N ASP A 48 3.65 13.49 -3.76
CA ASP A 48 3.49 13.16 -2.34
C ASP A 48 2.50 12.02 -2.11
N VAL A 49 1.35 12.03 -2.79
CA VAL A 49 0.36 10.95 -2.70
C VAL A 49 0.97 9.64 -3.17
N ILE A 50 1.75 9.64 -4.26
CA ILE A 50 2.46 8.42 -4.73
C ILE A 50 3.46 7.93 -3.68
N ARG A 51 4.23 8.84 -3.07
CA ARG A 51 5.18 8.53 -2.00
C ARG A 51 4.47 7.87 -0.81
N LEU A 52 3.34 8.42 -0.37
CA LEU A 52 2.51 7.87 0.70
C LEU A 52 1.95 6.48 0.33
N CYS A 53 1.47 6.30 -0.90
CA CYS A 53 0.98 5.02 -1.39
C CYS A 53 2.07 3.93 -1.32
N LYS A 54 3.29 4.26 -1.74
CA LYS A 54 4.45 3.35 -1.63
C LYS A 54 4.73 2.98 -0.16
N GLN A 55 4.67 3.96 0.74
CA GLN A 55 4.89 3.73 2.17
C GLN A 55 3.80 2.83 2.79
N ARG A 56 2.53 3.11 2.51
CA ARG A 56 1.38 2.30 2.96
C ARG A 56 1.51 0.86 2.45
N LYS A 57 1.86 0.67 1.17
CA LYS A 57 2.10 -0.65 0.58
C LYS A 57 3.23 -1.42 1.27
N ARG A 58 4.33 -0.75 1.62
CA ARG A 58 5.43 -1.39 2.39
C ARG A 58 4.96 -1.83 3.77
N ARG A 59 4.25 -0.97 4.50
CA ARG A 59 3.70 -1.30 5.83
C ARG A 59 2.73 -2.49 5.77
N TYR A 60 1.83 -2.50 4.78
CA TYR A 60 0.90 -3.60 4.55
C TYR A 60 1.63 -4.94 4.30
N ARG A 61 2.62 -4.95 3.41
CA ARG A 61 3.42 -6.14 3.11
C ARG A 61 4.19 -6.64 4.34
N TYR A 62 4.76 -5.73 5.12
CA TYR A 62 5.50 -6.08 6.32
C TYR A 62 4.59 -6.68 7.40
N ALA A 63 3.40 -6.11 7.62
CA ALA A 63 2.42 -6.66 8.55
C ALA A 63 1.98 -8.08 8.16
N ILE A 64 1.73 -8.33 6.87
CA ILE A 64 1.42 -9.68 6.37
C ILE A 64 2.58 -10.64 6.62
N TYR A 65 3.80 -10.24 6.27
CA TYR A 65 4.97 -11.09 6.47
C TYR A 65 5.15 -11.48 7.95
N GLN A 66 4.98 -10.52 8.87
CA GLN A 66 5.04 -10.79 10.30
C GLN A 66 3.96 -11.77 10.75
N ALA A 67 2.71 -11.54 10.34
CA ALA A 67 1.59 -12.42 10.70
C ALA A 67 1.82 -13.85 10.20
N GLN A 68 2.25 -14.03 8.94
CA GLN A 68 2.58 -15.33 8.37
C GLN A 68 3.70 -16.02 9.14
N ARG A 69 4.73 -15.27 9.55
CA ARG A 69 5.86 -15.82 10.29
C ARG A 69 5.45 -16.31 11.68
N THR A 70 4.61 -15.56 12.38
CA THR A 70 4.05 -15.96 13.68
C THR A 70 3.19 -17.21 13.54
N THR A 71 2.29 -17.26 12.55
CA THR A 71 1.47 -18.46 12.30
C THR A 71 2.33 -19.68 11.98
N GLN A 72 3.38 -19.54 11.17
CA GLN A 72 4.29 -20.66 10.88
C GLN A 72 5.02 -21.14 12.14
N GLN A 73 5.53 -20.22 12.97
CA GLN A 73 6.19 -20.57 14.22
C GLN A 73 5.25 -21.31 15.19
N GLU A 74 3.99 -20.89 15.31
CA GLU A 74 2.98 -21.58 16.12
C GLU A 74 2.68 -22.99 15.59
N LEU A 75 2.54 -23.14 14.27
CA LEU A 75 2.35 -24.45 13.64
C LEU A 75 3.54 -25.38 13.85
N ASP A 76 4.77 -24.87 13.67
CA ASP A 76 5.99 -25.65 13.86
C ASP A 76 6.13 -26.10 15.32
N LEU A 77 5.83 -25.22 16.28
CA LEU A 77 5.81 -25.56 17.71
C LEU A 77 4.78 -26.65 18.00
N ASN A 78 3.52 -26.47 17.59
CA ASN A 78 2.47 -27.46 17.83
C ASN A 78 2.82 -28.82 17.23
N THR A 79 3.36 -28.84 16.01
CA THR A 79 3.78 -30.08 15.34
C THR A 79 4.99 -30.72 16.04
N SER A 80 5.89 -29.93 16.63
CA SER A 80 7.05 -30.46 17.37
C SER A 80 6.70 -31.10 18.72
N PHE A 81 5.52 -30.81 19.27
CA PHE A 81 4.99 -31.42 20.50
C PHE A 81 4.08 -32.63 20.25
N ASP A 82 3.73 -32.92 18.99
CA ASP A 82 2.95 -34.10 18.56
C ASP A 82 3.87 -35.34 18.43
N PHE A 83 4.53 -35.72 19.53
CA PHE A 83 5.31 -36.96 19.64
C PHE A 83 4.50 -38.03 20.40
N ASP A 84 3.91 -38.97 19.65
CA ASP A 84 3.57 -40.33 20.09
C ASP A 84 4.66 -41.33 19.62
#